data_AF-A0A954NNM3-F1
#
_entry.id   AF-A0A954NNM3-F1
#
_cell.length_a   1.000
_cell.length_b   1.000
_cell.length_c   1.000
_cell.angle_alpha   90.00
_cell.angle_beta   90.00
_cell.angle_gamma   90.00
#
_symmetry.space_group_name_H-M   'P 1'
#
loop_
_entity.id
_entity.type
_entity.pdbx_description
1 polymer ?
#
loop_
_entity_poly.entity_id
_entity_poly.type
_entity_poly.pdbx_seq_one_letter_code
_entity_poly.pdbx_strand_id
1 'polypeptide(L)'
;MNELAIHVDHVSKQFHLGTKFSYMRFSETLLETGRSLARTPLKWMRPQTDEPKSHQDLWALRDVSFKVQQGEVVGLIGRNGAGKSTLLKVLSHITRPTKGRVGIAGRVGSLLEVGTGFHPELTGRENIYLNGSVLGMTRSEVRRKFDEIIAFAEVDDFLDTPVKRYSSGMYVRLAFAVAAHLEPEILVVDEVLAVGDARFQQKCLGKMGDVSKSGRTVLFVSHNMTAISGLCSRAIWLDAGQVKTDGPVKDTVAKYLTAALESSLSRHWTIDMAPGTNKIRLDAIRVVPCQQTDLLATDTPFTVEIDFERFENSGSLNVSAMFYTSDGVCAFNAISPSDDSPPGRYTTRLHIPGNFMNDGVYRLRLALVCDLQP
;
A
#
# COMPACT_ATOMS: atom_id res chain seq x y z
N MET A 1 18.05 29.70 6.05
CA MET A 1 16.65 29.43 5.65
C MET A 1 16.71 28.24 4.73
N ASN A 2 16.07 27.11 5.07
CA ASN A 2 16.09 25.95 4.17
C ASN A 2 15.33 26.29 2.89
N GLU A 3 15.94 25.97 1.75
CA GLU A 3 15.30 26.07 0.45
C GLU A 3 14.31 24.91 0.27
N LEU A 4 13.24 25.19 -0.47
CA LEU A 4 12.11 24.30 -0.61
C LEU A 4 12.31 23.40 -1.83
N ALA A 5 12.37 22.09 -1.62
CA ALA A 5 12.65 21.10 -2.66
C ALA A 5 11.38 20.67 -3.41
N ILE A 6 10.27 20.43 -2.69
CA ILE A 6 8.98 20.06 -3.28
C ILE A 6 7.88 20.95 -2.68
N HIS A 7 7.11 21.59 -3.57
CA HIS A 7 5.90 22.33 -3.24
C HIS A 7 4.71 21.68 -3.94
N VAL A 8 3.75 21.19 -3.16
CA VAL A 8 2.47 20.70 -3.67
C VAL A 8 1.38 21.65 -3.18
N ASP A 9 0.62 22.23 -4.10
CA ASP A 9 -0.35 23.29 -3.83
C ASP A 9 -1.72 22.93 -4.44
N HIS A 10 -2.67 22.56 -3.57
CA HIS A 10 -4.07 22.24 -3.87
C HIS A 10 -4.24 21.23 -5.02
N VAL A 11 -3.36 20.23 -5.06
CA VAL A 11 -3.29 19.26 -6.16
C VAL A 11 -4.46 18.29 -6.10
N SER A 12 -5.20 18.22 -7.20
CA SER A 12 -6.26 17.23 -7.39
C SER A 12 -6.06 16.47 -8.69
N LYS A 13 -6.37 15.17 -8.69
CA LYS A 13 -6.27 14.32 -9.86
C LYS A 13 -7.51 13.43 -9.98
N GLN A 14 -8.19 13.58 -11.11
CA GLN A 14 -9.36 12.79 -11.50
C GLN A 14 -8.99 11.88 -12.68
N PHE A 15 -9.50 10.66 -12.66
CA PHE A 15 -9.46 9.71 -13.77
C PHE A 15 -10.89 9.39 -14.19
N HIS A 16 -11.12 9.33 -15.49
CA HIS A 16 -12.40 8.91 -16.05
C HIS A 16 -12.31 7.39 -16.28
N LEU A 17 -13.07 6.60 -15.51
CA LEU A 17 -13.13 5.16 -15.73
C LEU A 17 -14.01 4.89 -16.96
N GLY A 18 -13.48 4.15 -17.95
CA GLY A 18 -14.26 3.68 -19.10
C GLY A 18 -13.79 4.10 -20.50
N THR A 19 -12.68 4.81 -20.65
CA THR A 19 -12.10 5.04 -21.98
C THR A 19 -11.33 3.80 -22.45
N LYS A 20 -11.95 2.95 -23.26
CA LYS A 20 -11.18 2.26 -24.31
C LYS A 20 -10.49 3.36 -25.11
N PHE A 21 -9.18 3.51 -24.95
CA PHE A 21 -8.38 4.32 -25.86
C PHE A 21 -8.53 3.70 -27.27
N SER A 22 -9.49 4.21 -28.03
CA SER A 22 -9.56 3.96 -29.46
C SER A 22 -8.41 4.76 -30.05
N TYR A 23 -7.33 4.08 -30.45
CA TYR A 23 -6.45 4.63 -31.48
C TYR A 23 -7.36 4.86 -32.69
N MET A 24 -7.73 6.12 -32.94
CA MET A 24 -8.22 6.50 -34.27
C MET A 24 -7.07 6.22 -35.24
N ARG A 25 -7.13 5.06 -35.90
CA ARG A 25 -6.28 4.76 -37.03
C ARG A 25 -6.75 5.68 -38.15
N PHE A 26 -5.88 6.60 -38.58
CA PHE A 26 -6.08 7.50 -39.72
C PHE A 26 -6.61 6.80 -40.99
N SER A 27 -6.43 5.48 -41.10
CA SER A 27 -6.96 4.66 -42.20
C SER A 27 -8.49 4.56 -42.23
N GLU A 28 -9.19 4.78 -41.11
CA GLU A 28 -10.65 4.61 -41.06
C GLU A 28 -11.41 5.90 -41.45
N THR A 29 -10.82 7.09 -41.24
CA THR A 29 -11.43 8.37 -41.66
C THR A 29 -11.53 8.51 -43.19
N LEU A 30 -10.62 7.87 -43.94
CA LEU A 30 -10.65 7.88 -45.41
C LEU A 30 -11.69 6.93 -46.01
N LEU A 31 -12.07 5.88 -45.29
CA LEU A 31 -13.07 4.90 -45.76
C LEU A 31 -14.51 5.34 -45.49
N GLU A 32 -14.74 6.17 -44.46
CA GLU A 32 -16.08 6.72 -44.18
C GLU A 32 -16.46 7.92 -45.06
N THR A 33 -15.49 8.66 -45.59
CA THR A 33 -15.77 9.75 -46.54
C THR A 33 -16.18 9.20 -47.94
N GLY A 34 -15.85 7.94 -48.24
CA GLY A 34 -16.07 7.31 -49.55
C GLY A 34 -17.40 6.57 -49.75
N ARG A 35 -18.27 6.46 -48.74
CA ARG A 35 -19.53 5.67 -48.84
C ARG A 35 -20.83 6.46 -48.70
N SER A 36 -20.76 7.79 -48.66
CA SER A 36 -21.92 8.70 -48.58
C SER A 36 -22.79 8.80 -49.86
N LEU A 37 -22.71 7.86 -50.81
CA LEU A 37 -23.44 7.95 -52.09
C LEU A 37 -24.30 6.73 -52.48
N ALA A 38 -24.67 5.85 -51.55
CA ALA A 38 -25.59 4.74 -51.86
C ALA A 38 -26.76 4.61 -50.87
N ARG A 39 -27.80 5.39 -51.16
CA ARG A 39 -29.24 5.04 -51.21
C ARG A 39 -29.90 4.20 -50.09
N THR A 40 -30.99 4.80 -49.58
CA THR A 40 -32.31 4.27 -49.16
C THR A 40 -32.56 3.96 -47.67
N PRO A 41 -33.77 4.33 -47.13
CA PRO A 41 -34.09 4.38 -45.71
C PRO A 41 -34.97 3.20 -45.27
N LEU A 42 -34.58 2.45 -44.25
CA LEU A 42 -35.51 1.57 -43.54
C LEU A 42 -34.95 1.12 -42.19
N LYS A 43 -35.63 1.53 -41.11
CA LYS A 43 -35.87 0.81 -39.83
C LYS A 43 -35.88 1.77 -38.63
N TRP A 44 -37.00 2.48 -38.50
CA TRP A 44 -37.56 2.77 -37.17
C TRP A 44 -38.16 1.48 -36.62
N MET A 45 -37.63 0.99 -35.49
CA MET A 45 -38.31 0.36 -34.34
C MET A 45 -37.33 -0.52 -33.58
N ARG A 46 -36.70 0.08 -32.56
CA ARG A 46 -36.29 -0.57 -31.29
C ARG A 46 -35.96 0.57 -30.32
N PRO A 47 -36.71 0.76 -29.23
CA PRO A 47 -36.26 1.63 -28.15
C PRO A 47 -35.17 0.87 -27.42
N GLN A 48 -33.93 1.06 -27.86
CA GLN A 48 -32.78 0.63 -27.09
C GLN A 48 -32.55 1.74 -26.06
N THR A 49 -33.08 1.53 -24.86
CA THR A 49 -32.66 2.26 -23.67
C THR A 49 -31.23 1.83 -23.36
N ASP A 50 -30.27 2.35 -24.14
CA ASP A 50 -28.89 2.42 -23.68
C ASP A 50 -28.89 3.49 -22.59
N GLU A 51 -29.09 3.07 -21.34
CA GLU A 51 -28.66 3.89 -20.22
C GLU A 51 -27.18 4.24 -20.46
N PRO A 52 -26.80 5.52 -20.51
CA PRO A 52 -25.40 5.87 -20.59
C PRO A 52 -24.74 5.29 -19.35
N LYS A 53 -23.91 4.25 -19.52
CA LYS A 53 -23.08 3.70 -18.44
C LYS A 53 -22.40 4.90 -17.80
N SER A 54 -22.81 5.23 -16.57
CA SER A 54 -22.34 6.41 -15.87
C SER A 54 -20.82 6.38 -15.90
N HIS A 55 -20.21 7.38 -16.55
CA HIS A 55 -18.78 7.60 -16.44
C HIS A 55 -18.49 7.82 -14.95
N GLN A 56 -17.91 6.80 -14.31
CA GLN A 56 -17.53 6.93 -12.91
C GLN A 56 -16.21 7.66 -12.86
N ASP A 57 -16.31 8.94 -12.52
CA ASP A 57 -15.16 9.76 -12.23
C ASP A 57 -14.52 9.35 -10.91
N LEU A 58 -13.31 8.80 -10.99
CA LEU A 58 -12.52 8.43 -9.83
C LEU A 58 -11.55 9.55 -9.49
N TRP A 59 -11.73 10.18 -8.34
CA TRP A 59 -10.76 11.11 -7.80
C TRP A 59 -9.68 10.36 -7.02
N ALA A 60 -8.48 10.29 -7.59
CA ALA A 60 -7.33 9.66 -6.96
C ALA A 60 -6.58 10.61 -6.00
N LEU A 61 -6.64 11.93 -6.26
CA LEU A 61 -6.15 12.97 -5.36
C LEU A 61 -7.18 14.10 -5.27
N ARG A 62 -7.37 14.67 -4.09
CA ARG A 62 -8.27 15.80 -3.85
C ARG A 62 -7.56 16.78 -2.92
N ASP A 63 -7.34 17.98 -3.43
CA ASP A 63 -6.86 19.12 -2.65
C ASP A 63 -5.62 18.85 -1.78
N VAL A 64 -4.64 18.13 -2.32
CA VAL A 64 -3.41 17.76 -1.62
C VAL A 64 -2.45 18.95 -1.60
N SER A 65 -2.00 19.34 -0.39
CA SER A 65 -1.05 20.43 -0.19
C SER A 65 -0.01 20.05 0.86
N PHE A 66 1.29 20.18 0.53
CA PHE A 66 2.39 20.00 1.48
C PHE A 66 3.70 20.57 0.92
N LYS A 67 4.69 20.72 1.81
CA LYS A 67 6.03 21.25 1.50
C LYS A 67 7.11 20.33 2.05
N VAL A 68 8.12 20.05 1.24
CA VAL A 68 9.33 19.30 1.62
C VAL A 68 10.55 20.19 1.44
N GLN A 69 11.36 20.31 2.48
CA GLN A 69 12.58 21.10 2.49
C GLN A 69 13.74 20.31 1.87
N GLN A 70 14.74 21.01 1.35
CA GLN A 70 15.96 20.36 0.87
C GLN A 70 16.65 19.58 2.00
N GLY A 71 17.05 18.34 1.70
CA GLY A 71 17.68 17.44 2.67
C GLY A 71 16.73 16.78 3.67
N GLU A 72 15.42 17.04 3.55
CA GLU A 72 14.41 16.41 4.38
C GLU A 72 14.08 15.00 3.88
N VAL A 73 13.94 14.06 4.82
CA VAL A 73 13.54 12.68 4.54
C VAL A 73 12.13 12.49 5.09
N VAL A 74 11.15 12.43 4.18
CA VAL A 74 9.73 12.43 4.49
C VAL A 74 9.11 11.09 4.08
N GLY A 75 8.42 10.44 5.02
CA GLY A 75 7.63 9.24 4.75
C GLY A 75 6.27 9.59 4.14
N LEU A 76 5.84 8.90 3.08
CA LEU A 76 4.47 8.96 2.57
C LEU A 76 3.76 7.65 2.87
N ILE A 77 2.83 7.68 3.83
CA ILE A 77 2.11 6.50 4.32
C ILE A 77 0.63 6.56 3.94
N GLY A 78 -0.02 5.40 3.94
CA GLY A 78 -1.45 5.28 3.63
C GLY A 78 -1.81 3.90 3.09
N ARG A 79 -3.10 3.55 3.11
CA ARG A 79 -3.61 2.27 2.59
C ARG A 79 -3.42 2.14 1.07
N ASN A 80 -3.59 0.93 0.54
CA ASN A 80 -3.66 0.72 -0.89
C ASN A 80 -4.88 1.48 -1.46
N GLY A 81 -4.69 2.13 -2.61
CA GLY A 81 -5.72 3.00 -3.19
C GLY A 81 -5.82 4.40 -2.55
N ALA A 82 -5.00 4.74 -1.54
CA ALA A 82 -5.04 6.07 -0.93
C ALA A 82 -4.55 7.22 -1.84
N GLY A 83 -3.97 6.93 -3.01
CA GLY A 83 -3.47 7.92 -3.97
C GLY A 83 -1.95 8.10 -4.02
N LYS A 84 -1.18 7.32 -3.23
CA LYS A 84 0.30 7.43 -3.15
C LYS A 84 0.98 7.36 -4.52
N SER A 85 0.75 6.29 -5.29
CA SER A 85 1.34 6.13 -6.62
C SER A 85 0.85 7.20 -7.61
N THR A 86 -0.36 7.73 -7.45
CA THR A 86 -0.85 8.85 -8.27
C THR A 86 -0.10 10.14 -7.92
N LEU A 87 0.10 10.43 -6.64
CA LEU A 87 0.89 11.57 -6.18
C LEU A 87 2.32 11.47 -6.71
N LEU A 88 2.94 10.30 -6.61
CA LEU A 88 4.28 10.07 -7.15
C LEU A 88 4.35 10.31 -8.67
N LYS A 89 3.38 9.83 -9.45
CA LYS A 89 3.30 10.09 -10.90
C LYS A 89 3.14 11.58 -11.23
N VAL A 90 2.48 12.35 -10.36
CA VAL A 90 2.38 13.80 -10.52
C VAL A 90 3.72 14.47 -10.19
N LEU A 91 4.37 14.07 -9.09
CA LEU A 91 5.69 14.59 -8.70
C LEU A 91 6.79 14.23 -9.70
N SER A 92 6.74 13.06 -10.34
CA SER A 92 7.70 12.66 -11.37
C SER A 92 7.37 13.21 -12.77
N HIS A 93 6.36 14.09 -12.89
CA HIS A 93 5.87 14.65 -14.15
C HIS A 93 5.38 13.63 -15.18
N ILE A 94 5.16 12.36 -14.80
CA ILE A 94 4.56 11.33 -15.64
C ILE A 94 3.10 11.69 -15.98
N THR A 95 2.39 12.34 -15.05
CA THR A 95 1.00 12.74 -15.27
C THR A 95 0.73 14.13 -14.71
N ARG A 96 0.04 14.97 -15.48
CA ARG A 96 -0.35 16.31 -15.03
C ARG A 96 -1.51 16.24 -14.02
N PRO A 97 -1.52 17.12 -13.00
CA PRO A 97 -2.67 17.26 -12.11
C PRO A 97 -3.88 17.81 -12.87
N THR A 98 -5.09 17.51 -12.40
CA THR A 98 -6.33 18.09 -12.95
C THR A 98 -6.54 19.51 -12.44
N LYS A 99 -6.20 19.77 -11.17
CA LYS A 99 -6.21 21.09 -10.51
C LYS A 99 -4.97 21.23 -9.62
N GLY A 100 -4.62 22.47 -9.28
CA GLY A 100 -3.47 22.77 -8.42
C GLY A 100 -2.15 22.79 -9.18
N ARG A 101 -1.05 22.95 -8.43
CA ARG A 101 0.30 23.09 -8.98
C ARG A 101 1.31 22.30 -8.17
N VAL A 102 2.36 21.85 -8.86
CA VAL A 102 3.54 21.23 -8.25
C VAL A 102 4.76 22.02 -8.69
N GLY A 103 5.60 22.39 -7.73
CA GLY A 103 6.92 23.00 -7.95
C GLY A 103 8.00 22.10 -7.38
N ILE A 104 9.05 21.85 -8.16
CA ILE A 104 10.15 20.96 -7.80
C ILE A 104 11.46 21.65 -8.14
N ALA A 105 12.38 21.68 -7.18
CA ALA A 105 13.71 22.25 -7.34
C ALA A 105 14.77 21.13 -7.45
N GLY A 106 15.15 20.78 -8.67
CA GLY A 106 16.14 19.74 -8.97
C GLY A 106 15.58 18.58 -9.79
N ARG A 107 16.42 17.58 -10.06
CA ARG A 107 16.03 16.34 -10.75
C ARG A 107 15.37 15.40 -9.75
N VAL A 108 14.27 14.79 -10.18
CA VAL A 108 13.60 13.72 -9.44
C VAL A 108 14.10 12.39 -9.99
N GLY A 109 14.84 11.64 -9.18
CA GLY A 109 15.10 10.23 -9.44
C GLY A 109 14.02 9.40 -8.76
N SER A 110 13.50 8.38 -9.43
CA SER A 110 12.49 7.50 -8.85
C SER A 110 12.85 6.03 -8.98
N LEU A 111 12.70 5.31 -7.88
CA LEU A 111 12.81 3.85 -7.81
C LEU A 111 11.48 3.14 -8.15
N LEU A 112 10.52 3.85 -8.75
CA LEU A 112 9.22 3.29 -9.14
C LEU A 112 9.30 2.25 -10.26
N GLU A 113 10.34 2.33 -11.08
CA GLU A 113 10.43 1.64 -12.36
C GLU A 113 11.74 0.84 -12.47
N VAL A 114 12.15 0.18 -11.39
CA VAL A 114 13.40 -0.61 -11.35
C VAL A 114 13.37 -1.68 -12.46
N GLY A 115 14.33 -1.57 -13.39
CA GLY A 115 14.48 -2.48 -14.54
C GLY A 115 13.89 -1.96 -15.85
N THR A 116 13.07 -0.89 -15.82
CA THR A 116 12.64 -0.23 -17.05
C THR A 116 13.83 0.38 -17.79
N GLY A 117 13.86 0.22 -19.11
CA GLY A 117 14.99 0.69 -19.93
C GLY A 117 16.17 -0.28 -20.01
N PHE A 118 16.12 -1.46 -19.38
CA PHE A 118 17.06 -2.53 -19.73
C PHE A 118 16.72 -3.08 -21.12
N HIS A 119 17.75 -3.30 -21.93
CA HIS A 119 17.63 -3.89 -23.25
C HIS A 119 18.07 -5.38 -23.22
N PRO A 120 17.18 -6.34 -23.56
CA PRO A 120 17.43 -7.78 -23.41
C PRO A 120 18.69 -8.31 -24.12
N GLU A 121 19.02 -7.72 -25.28
CA GLU A 121 20.17 -8.13 -26.09
C GLU A 121 21.51 -7.53 -25.62
N LEU A 122 21.48 -6.51 -24.76
CA LEU A 122 22.68 -5.88 -24.26
C LEU A 122 23.22 -6.63 -23.03
N THR A 123 24.53 -6.55 -22.83
CA THR A 123 25.23 -7.09 -21.66
C THR A 123 24.83 -6.34 -20.38
N GLY A 124 25.13 -6.90 -19.21
CA GLY A 124 24.97 -6.19 -17.94
C GLY A 124 25.72 -4.86 -17.92
N ARG A 125 26.96 -4.84 -18.45
CA ARG A 125 27.78 -3.63 -18.59
C ARG A 125 27.07 -2.54 -19.38
N GLU A 126 26.60 -2.87 -20.57
CA GLU A 126 25.91 -1.92 -21.45
C GLU A 126 24.59 -1.45 -20.83
N ASN A 127 23.87 -2.34 -20.16
CA ASN A 127 22.64 -1.99 -19.45
C ASN A 127 22.88 -1.04 -18.27
N ILE A 128 24.01 -1.14 -17.54
CA ILE A 128 24.37 -0.16 -16.49
C ILE A 128 24.45 1.25 -17.09
N TYR A 129 25.12 1.40 -18.25
CA TYR A 129 25.23 2.70 -18.92
C TYR A 129 23.91 3.18 -19.51
N LEU A 130 23.16 2.30 -20.17
CA LEU A 130 21.87 2.63 -20.77
C LEU A 130 20.86 3.05 -19.70
N ASN A 131 20.66 2.21 -18.68
CA ASN A 131 19.70 2.44 -17.62
C ASN A 131 20.10 3.64 -16.74
N GLY A 132 21.40 3.79 -16.41
CA GLY A 132 21.88 4.98 -15.72
C GLY A 132 21.54 6.27 -16.48
N SER A 133 21.72 6.27 -17.81
CA SER A 133 21.39 7.42 -18.65
C SER A 133 19.87 7.68 -18.72
N VAL A 134 19.05 6.63 -18.82
CA VAL A 134 17.58 6.72 -18.79
C VAL A 134 17.09 7.30 -17.47
N LEU A 135 17.72 6.94 -16.36
CA LEU A 135 17.42 7.43 -15.02
C LEU A 135 18.04 8.82 -14.73
N GLY A 136 18.72 9.43 -15.71
CA GLY A 136 19.22 10.80 -15.63
C GLY A 136 20.65 10.96 -15.14
N MET A 137 21.44 9.87 -15.06
CA MET A 137 22.88 9.94 -14.81
C MET A 137 23.64 10.36 -16.06
N THR A 138 24.61 11.24 -15.89
CA THR A 138 25.63 11.51 -16.89
C THR A 138 26.56 10.30 -17.03
N ARG A 139 27.17 10.14 -18.21
CA ARG A 139 28.13 9.05 -18.46
C ARG A 139 29.31 9.06 -17.46
N SER A 140 29.70 10.24 -16.98
CA SER A 140 30.75 10.41 -15.98
C SER A 140 30.32 9.94 -14.59
N GLU A 141 29.08 10.22 -14.17
CA GLU A 141 28.51 9.70 -12.92
C GLU A 141 28.43 8.18 -12.96
N VAL A 142 27.93 7.59 -14.06
CA VAL A 142 27.89 6.13 -14.21
C VAL A 142 29.29 5.53 -14.12
N ARG A 143 30.28 6.10 -14.82
CA ARG A 143 31.66 5.61 -14.79
C ARG A 143 32.25 5.64 -13.38
N ARG A 144 32.02 6.72 -12.62
CA ARG A 144 32.51 6.86 -11.25
C ARG A 144 31.90 5.81 -10.31
N LYS A 145 30.65 5.43 -10.54
CA LYS A 145 29.90 4.47 -9.70
C LYS A 145 29.90 3.05 -10.24
N PHE A 146 30.57 2.79 -11.35
CA PHE A 146 30.47 1.53 -12.08
C PHE A 146 30.85 0.33 -11.22
N ASP A 147 32.01 0.37 -10.56
CA ASP A 147 32.48 -0.73 -9.72
C ASP A 147 31.62 -0.89 -8.45
N GLU A 148 31.16 0.21 -7.86
CA GLU A 148 30.22 0.18 -6.71
C GLU A 148 28.90 -0.50 -7.09
N ILE A 149 28.36 -0.22 -8.29
CA ILE A 149 27.12 -0.81 -8.81
C ILE A 149 27.29 -2.32 -8.98
N ILE A 150 28.40 -2.77 -9.58
CA ILE A 150 28.64 -4.20 -9.81
C ILE A 150 28.78 -4.94 -8.50
N ALA A 151 29.63 -4.43 -7.60
CA ALA A 151 29.86 -5.03 -6.28
C ALA A 151 28.58 -5.08 -5.44
N PHE A 152 27.70 -4.08 -5.58
CA PHE A 152 26.40 -4.07 -4.92
C PHE A 152 25.46 -5.14 -5.50
N ALA A 153 25.42 -5.27 -6.83
CA ALA A 153 24.57 -6.23 -7.53
C ALA A 153 25.01 -7.69 -7.38
N GLU A 154 26.30 -7.94 -7.10
CA GLU A 154 26.93 -9.27 -7.03
C GLU A 154 26.76 -10.05 -8.36
N VAL A 155 27.09 -9.38 -9.48
CA VAL A 155 26.95 -9.95 -10.85
C VAL A 155 28.26 -9.89 -11.66
N ASP A 156 29.40 -9.69 -11.01
CA ASP A 156 30.73 -9.52 -11.62
C ASP A 156 31.01 -10.55 -12.72
N ASP A 157 30.82 -11.84 -12.41
CA ASP A 157 31.10 -12.97 -13.31
C ASP A 157 30.19 -13.01 -14.56
N PHE A 158 29.05 -12.30 -14.52
CA PHE A 158 28.03 -12.31 -15.58
C PHE A 158 27.91 -10.96 -16.30
N LEU A 159 28.78 -10.01 -15.99
CA LEU A 159 28.67 -8.62 -16.43
C LEU A 159 28.66 -8.47 -17.96
N ASP A 160 29.43 -9.29 -18.65
CA ASP A 160 29.53 -9.30 -20.13
C ASP A 160 28.57 -10.34 -20.77
N THR A 161 27.62 -10.88 -20.01
CA THR A 161 26.54 -11.73 -20.51
C THR A 161 25.28 -10.89 -20.82
N PRO A 162 24.58 -11.13 -21.94
CA PRO A 162 23.30 -10.47 -22.23
C PRO A 162 22.27 -10.66 -21.13
N VAL A 163 21.58 -9.59 -20.73
CA VAL A 163 20.67 -9.61 -19.56
C VAL A 163 19.47 -10.54 -19.75
N LYS A 164 19.09 -10.87 -20.99
CA LYS A 164 18.07 -11.92 -21.24
C LYS A 164 18.45 -13.31 -20.72
N ARG A 165 19.74 -13.55 -20.44
CA ARG A 165 20.25 -14.80 -19.86
C ARG A 165 20.43 -14.72 -18.35
N TYR A 166 20.13 -13.59 -17.73
CA TYR A 166 20.20 -13.44 -16.28
C TYR A 166 19.05 -14.22 -15.64
N SER A 167 19.31 -14.76 -14.43
CA SER A 167 18.19 -15.14 -13.57
C SER A 167 17.35 -13.90 -13.22
N SER A 168 16.08 -14.11 -12.87
CA SER A 168 15.21 -13.02 -12.40
C SER A 168 15.84 -12.25 -11.23
N GLY A 169 16.52 -12.95 -10.31
CA GLY A 169 17.23 -12.34 -9.20
C GLY A 169 18.42 -11.48 -9.62
N MET A 170 19.25 -11.93 -10.56
CA MET A 170 20.36 -11.12 -11.10
C MET A 170 19.85 -9.88 -11.82
N TYR A 171 18.81 -10.04 -12.64
CA TYR A 171 18.20 -8.94 -13.38
C TYR A 171 17.74 -7.83 -12.44
N VAL A 172 16.96 -8.17 -11.41
CA VAL A 172 16.46 -7.16 -10.47
C VAL A 172 17.58 -6.61 -9.58
N ARG A 173 18.54 -7.44 -9.13
CA ARG A 173 19.68 -6.94 -8.34
C ARG A 173 20.48 -5.90 -9.11
N LEU A 174 20.77 -6.14 -10.40
CA LEU A 174 21.49 -5.16 -11.22
C LEU A 174 20.68 -3.89 -11.45
N ALA A 175 19.40 -4.03 -11.80
CA ALA A 175 18.52 -2.88 -11.99
C ALA A 175 18.41 -2.02 -10.72
N PHE A 176 18.28 -2.66 -9.57
CA PHE A 176 18.23 -1.97 -8.29
C PHE A 176 19.58 -1.34 -7.95
N ALA A 177 20.69 -2.03 -8.22
CA ALA A 177 22.03 -1.50 -7.95
C ALA A 177 22.29 -0.20 -8.71
N VAL A 178 21.92 -0.11 -9.98
CA VAL A 178 22.02 1.14 -10.76
C VAL A 178 21.17 2.22 -10.10
N ALA A 179 19.91 1.90 -9.78
CA ALA A 179 18.96 2.85 -9.23
C ALA A 179 19.36 3.35 -7.81
N ALA A 180 19.92 2.49 -6.97
CA ALA A 180 20.39 2.82 -5.62
C ALA A 180 21.68 3.68 -5.62
N HIS A 181 22.39 3.75 -6.74
CA HIS A 181 23.55 4.60 -6.95
C HIS A 181 23.22 5.89 -7.72
N LEU A 182 21.93 6.16 -7.95
CA LEU A 182 21.50 7.45 -8.46
C LEU A 182 21.83 8.56 -7.46
N GLU A 183 22.19 9.73 -8.00
CA GLU A 183 22.53 10.92 -7.21
C GLU A 183 21.65 12.13 -7.58
N PRO A 184 20.31 11.99 -7.57
CA PRO A 184 19.41 13.11 -7.83
C PRO A 184 19.35 14.03 -6.61
N GLU A 185 18.90 15.26 -6.82
CA GLU A 185 18.60 16.21 -5.74
C GLU A 185 17.40 15.75 -4.90
N ILE A 186 16.44 15.06 -5.54
CA ILE A 186 15.24 14.50 -4.93
C ILE A 186 15.11 13.02 -5.31
N LEU A 187 15.10 12.14 -4.31
CA LEU A 187 14.90 10.70 -4.52
C LEU A 187 13.50 10.28 -4.04
N VAL A 188 12.73 9.69 -4.94
CA VAL A 188 11.45 9.04 -4.63
C VAL A 188 11.68 7.53 -4.54
N VAL A 189 11.46 6.96 -3.37
CA VAL A 189 11.56 5.53 -3.14
C VAL A 189 10.16 4.96 -3.00
N ASP A 190 9.78 4.02 -3.85
CA ASP A 190 8.56 3.23 -3.67
C ASP A 190 8.92 1.83 -3.16
N GLU A 191 7.91 1.16 -2.61
CA GLU A 191 7.87 -0.14 -1.92
C GLU A 191 8.67 -1.31 -2.56
N VAL A 192 9.23 -1.10 -3.73
CA VAL A 192 10.15 -1.96 -4.51
C VAL A 192 11.45 -2.31 -3.76
N LEU A 193 11.67 -1.81 -2.54
CA LEU A 193 12.76 -2.27 -1.68
C LEU A 193 12.65 -3.75 -1.28
N ALA A 194 11.50 -4.39 -1.48
CA ALA A 194 11.28 -5.80 -1.16
C ALA A 194 11.76 -6.78 -2.24
N VAL A 195 12.54 -6.36 -3.26
CA VAL A 195 13.06 -7.31 -4.26
C VAL A 195 14.43 -7.88 -3.88
N GLY A 196 14.62 -9.16 -4.18
CA GLY A 196 15.83 -9.93 -3.84
C GLY A 196 15.63 -10.80 -2.60
N ASP A 197 16.70 -11.47 -2.18
CA ASP A 197 16.73 -12.21 -0.93
C ASP A 197 16.88 -11.28 0.30
N ALA A 198 16.68 -11.82 1.50
CA ALA A 198 16.76 -11.05 2.74
C ALA A 198 18.10 -10.33 2.95
N ARG A 199 19.21 -10.91 2.47
CA ARG A 199 20.55 -10.29 2.57
C ARG A 199 20.63 -9.08 1.64
N PHE A 200 20.13 -9.20 0.41
CA PHE A 200 20.08 -8.09 -0.54
C PHE A 200 19.13 -6.97 -0.06
N GLN A 201 17.97 -7.32 0.49
CA GLN A 201 17.04 -6.35 1.10
C GLN A 201 17.71 -5.54 2.23
N GLN A 202 18.49 -6.19 3.10
CA GLN A 202 19.26 -5.49 4.13
C GLN A 202 20.31 -4.53 3.54
N LYS A 203 21.01 -4.93 2.46
CA LYS A 203 21.92 -4.02 1.73
C LYS A 203 21.18 -2.81 1.17
N CYS A 204 19.98 -3.02 0.61
CA CYS A 204 19.14 -1.95 0.08
C CYS A 204 18.74 -0.96 1.17
N LEU A 205 18.25 -1.45 2.31
CA LEU A 205 17.89 -0.60 3.46
C LEU A 205 19.10 0.17 4.00
N GLY A 206 20.27 -0.48 4.10
CA GLY A 206 21.52 0.18 4.49
C GLY A 206 21.88 1.33 3.55
N LYS A 207 21.86 1.08 2.23
CA LYS A 207 22.13 2.12 1.22
C LYS A 207 21.13 3.28 1.29
N MET A 208 19.85 3.00 1.51
CA MET A 208 18.84 4.05 1.69
C MET A 208 19.10 4.87 2.97
N GLY A 209 19.55 4.22 4.04
CA GLY A 209 20.05 4.88 5.25
C GLY A 209 21.22 5.82 4.95
N ASP A 210 22.20 5.41 4.15
CA ASP A 210 23.31 6.27 3.76
C ASP A 210 22.86 7.46 2.92
N VAL A 211 21.93 7.24 1.98
CA VAL A 211 21.31 8.30 1.18
C VAL A 211 20.58 9.30 2.08
N SER A 212 19.83 8.83 3.08
CA SER A 212 19.13 9.70 4.03
C SER A 212 20.07 10.61 4.84
N LYS A 213 21.30 10.16 5.10
CA LYS A 213 22.33 10.92 5.85
C LYS A 213 23.14 11.87 4.97
N SER A 214 23.11 11.70 3.65
CA SER A 214 23.91 12.49 2.70
C SER A 214 23.38 13.92 2.45
N GLY A 215 22.33 14.34 3.16
CA GLY A 215 21.69 15.65 2.97
C GLY A 215 20.82 15.75 1.71
N ARG A 216 20.49 14.60 1.10
CA ARG A 216 19.57 14.51 -0.05
C ARG A 216 18.12 14.58 0.41
N THR A 217 17.26 15.17 -0.43
CA THR A 217 15.83 15.16 -0.18
C THR A 217 15.27 13.80 -0.58
N VAL A 218 14.54 13.14 0.31
CA VAL A 218 13.99 11.80 0.06
C VAL A 218 12.50 11.78 0.38
N LEU A 219 11.69 11.33 -0.57
CA LEU A 219 10.30 10.97 -0.35
C LEU A 219 10.18 9.46 -0.33
N PHE A 220 9.98 8.91 0.87
CA PHE A 220 10.00 7.46 1.12
C PHE A 220 8.58 6.92 1.24
N VAL A 221 8.15 6.14 0.25
CA VAL A 221 6.79 5.58 0.18
C VAL A 221 6.85 4.11 0.58
N SER A 222 6.17 3.76 1.68
CA SER A 222 6.16 2.39 2.19
C SER A 222 4.95 2.11 3.06
N HIS A 223 4.49 0.85 3.06
CA HIS A 223 3.58 0.33 4.08
C HIS A 223 4.32 -0.25 5.30
N ASN A 224 5.65 -0.34 5.27
CA ASN A 224 6.45 -0.82 6.40
C ASN A 224 6.70 0.32 7.40
N MET A 225 5.89 0.36 8.47
CA MET A 225 5.96 1.42 9.48
C MET A 225 7.26 1.40 10.30
N THR A 226 7.91 0.24 10.44
CA THR A 226 9.22 0.13 11.09
C THR A 226 10.29 0.83 10.26
N ALA A 227 10.30 0.62 8.94
CA ALA A 227 11.22 1.31 8.03
C ALA A 227 10.95 2.83 7.98
N ILE A 228 9.67 3.24 7.90
CA ILE A 228 9.27 4.65 7.97
C ILE A 228 9.79 5.31 9.25
N SER A 229 9.55 4.67 10.40
CA SER A 229 9.95 5.20 11.72
C SER A 229 11.47 5.23 11.92
N GLY A 230 12.21 4.32 11.28
CA GLY A 230 13.66 4.25 11.37
C GLY A 230 14.41 5.17 10.40
N LEU A 231 13.81 5.51 9.25
CA LEU A 231 14.47 6.26 8.18
C LEU A 231 13.98 7.71 8.05
N CYS A 232 12.74 8.01 8.47
CA CYS A 232 12.13 9.33 8.29
C CYS A 232 12.00 10.06 9.62
N SER A 233 12.11 11.39 9.60
CA SER A 233 11.83 12.23 10.78
C SER A 233 10.41 12.79 10.79
N ARG A 234 9.81 12.92 9.61
CA ARG A 234 8.46 13.40 9.35
C ARG A 234 7.72 12.41 8.45
N ALA A 235 6.41 12.29 8.61
CA ALA A 235 5.58 11.52 7.70
C ALA A 235 4.30 12.28 7.33
N ILE A 236 3.84 12.04 6.10
CA ILE A 236 2.59 12.50 5.52
C ILE A 236 1.70 11.27 5.37
N TRP A 237 0.56 11.28 6.05
CA TRP A 237 -0.47 10.27 5.90
C TRP A 237 -1.50 10.70 4.87
N LEU A 238 -1.55 9.95 3.77
CA LEU A 238 -2.54 10.08 2.71
C LEU A 238 -3.68 9.06 2.92
N ASP A 239 -4.92 9.51 2.84
CA ASP A 239 -6.11 8.69 2.91
C ASP A 239 -7.16 9.15 1.90
N ALA A 240 -7.68 8.22 1.10
CA ALA A 240 -8.67 8.51 0.04
C ALA A 240 -8.34 9.75 -0.82
N GLY A 241 -7.06 9.92 -1.18
CA GLY A 241 -6.57 11.02 -2.01
C GLY A 241 -6.36 12.35 -1.30
N GLN A 242 -6.47 12.41 0.03
CA GLN A 242 -6.31 13.62 0.84
C GLN A 242 -5.24 13.45 1.91
N VAL A 243 -4.56 14.53 2.28
CA VAL A 243 -3.62 14.52 3.42
C VAL A 243 -4.42 14.58 4.71
N LYS A 244 -4.34 13.53 5.52
CA LYS A 244 -4.99 13.47 6.84
C LYS A 244 -4.11 14.04 7.94
N THR A 245 -2.81 13.80 7.85
CA THR A 245 -1.84 14.26 8.84
C THR A 245 -0.50 14.46 8.16
N ASP A 246 0.19 15.53 8.54
CA ASP A 246 1.53 15.85 8.11
C ASP A 246 2.28 16.35 9.36
N GLY A 247 3.31 15.62 9.79
CA GLY A 247 3.97 15.91 11.06
C GLY A 247 5.04 14.89 11.46
N PRO A 248 5.52 14.94 12.72
CA PRO A 248 6.53 14.02 13.24
C PRO A 248 6.16 12.56 12.99
N VAL A 249 7.15 11.76 12.55
CA VAL A 249 6.90 10.38 12.10
C VAL A 249 6.19 9.54 13.16
N LYS A 250 6.56 9.67 14.44
CA LYS A 250 5.99 8.87 15.53
C LYS A 250 4.49 9.13 15.69
N ASP A 251 4.11 10.40 15.72
CA ASP A 251 2.71 10.80 15.91
C ASP A 251 1.85 10.44 14.70
N THR A 252 2.38 10.65 13.49
CA THR A 252 1.67 10.35 12.25
C THR A 252 1.48 8.84 12.07
N VAL A 253 2.50 8.02 12.38
CA VAL A 253 2.39 6.55 12.34
C VAL A 253 1.40 6.05 13.38
N ALA A 254 1.43 6.58 14.60
CA ALA A 254 0.47 6.22 15.64
C ALA A 254 -0.97 6.51 15.19
N LYS A 255 -1.25 7.72 14.70
CA LYS A 255 -2.57 8.10 14.16
C LYS A 255 -3.01 7.21 13.00
N TYR A 256 -2.10 6.87 12.10
CA TYR A 256 -2.39 5.96 10.99
C TYR A 256 -2.77 4.56 11.46
N LEU A 257 -2.00 3.99 12.41
CA LEU A 257 -2.27 2.67 12.97
C LEU A 257 -3.58 2.66 13.77
N THR A 258 -3.82 3.68 14.58
CA THR A 258 -5.09 3.89 15.29
C THR A 258 -6.25 3.92 14.31
N ALA A 259 -6.23 4.77 13.28
CA ALA A 259 -7.31 4.84 12.29
C ALA A 259 -7.48 3.52 11.51
N ALA A 260 -6.39 2.77 11.32
CA ALA A 260 -6.46 1.45 10.73
C ALA A 260 -7.18 0.44 11.65
N LEU A 261 -7.00 0.56 12.97
CA LEU A 261 -7.61 -0.28 14.01
C LEU A 261 -9.04 0.17 14.38
N GLU A 262 -9.34 1.47 14.31
CA GLU A 262 -10.67 2.08 14.51
C GLU A 262 -11.72 1.51 13.53
N SER A 263 -11.27 0.84 12.46
CA SER A 263 -12.18 0.21 11.50
C SER A 263 -12.93 -1.04 12.01
N SER A 264 -12.81 -1.45 13.29
CA SER A 264 -13.91 -2.08 14.06
C SER A 264 -13.48 -2.56 15.45
N LEU A 265 -13.70 -1.75 16.51
CA LEU A 265 -13.85 -2.32 17.86
C LEU A 265 -15.10 -3.22 17.94
N SER A 266 -16.01 -3.10 16.99
CA SER A 266 -17.16 -3.98 16.84
C SER A 266 -17.30 -4.49 15.42
N ARG A 267 -17.55 -5.79 15.28
CA ARG A 267 -17.94 -6.41 14.02
C ARG A 267 -19.30 -7.04 14.18
N HIS A 268 -20.22 -6.67 13.29
CA HIS A 268 -21.57 -7.23 13.21
C HIS A 268 -21.75 -7.93 11.87
N TRP A 269 -22.47 -9.03 11.88
CA TRP A 269 -22.84 -9.74 10.66
C TRP A 269 -24.35 -9.68 10.44
N THR A 270 -24.75 -9.59 9.18
CA THR A 270 -26.13 -9.87 8.78
C THR A 270 -26.37 -11.37 8.80
N ILE A 271 -27.60 -11.81 9.03
CA ILE A 271 -27.97 -13.24 9.17
C ILE A 271 -27.36 -14.10 8.04
N ASP A 272 -27.37 -13.62 6.80
CA ASP A 272 -26.86 -14.38 5.63
C ASP A 272 -25.32 -14.49 5.55
N MET A 273 -24.59 -13.63 6.26
CA MET A 273 -23.12 -13.57 6.25
C MET A 273 -22.51 -13.92 7.61
N ALA A 274 -23.34 -14.23 8.61
CA ALA A 274 -22.94 -14.60 9.96
C ALA A 274 -22.11 -15.90 9.94
N PRO A 275 -20.86 -15.88 10.43
CA PRO A 275 -20.05 -17.09 10.57
C PRO A 275 -20.74 -18.09 11.50
N GLY A 276 -20.76 -19.36 11.11
CA GLY A 276 -21.36 -20.40 11.92
C GLY A 276 -21.85 -21.57 11.09
N THR A 277 -22.72 -22.37 11.70
CA THR A 277 -23.39 -23.51 11.09
C THR A 277 -24.91 -23.30 11.15
N ASN A 278 -25.65 -24.33 10.78
CA ASN A 278 -27.11 -24.35 10.90
C ASN A 278 -27.55 -24.42 12.38
N LYS A 279 -26.63 -24.81 13.28
CA LYS A 279 -26.87 -25.05 14.71
C LYS A 279 -26.54 -23.84 15.58
N ILE A 280 -25.53 -23.07 15.17
CA ILE A 280 -25.05 -21.90 15.90
C ILE A 280 -24.50 -20.86 14.93
N ARG A 281 -24.83 -19.58 15.13
CA ARG A 281 -24.29 -18.46 14.33
C ARG A 281 -23.81 -17.34 15.22
N LEU A 282 -22.73 -16.70 14.78
CA LEU A 282 -22.15 -15.53 15.43
C LEU A 282 -22.83 -14.25 14.93
N ASP A 283 -23.34 -13.44 15.85
CA ASP A 283 -24.09 -12.22 15.55
C ASP A 283 -23.18 -10.98 15.56
N ALA A 284 -22.38 -10.85 16.63
CA ALA A 284 -21.47 -9.72 16.80
C ALA A 284 -20.29 -10.05 17.70
N ILE A 285 -19.17 -9.36 17.48
CA ILE A 285 -18.06 -9.27 18.43
C ILE A 285 -17.83 -7.80 18.73
N ARG A 286 -17.64 -7.46 20.00
CA ARG A 286 -17.32 -6.09 20.44
C ARG A 286 -16.17 -6.11 21.43
N VAL A 287 -15.28 -5.15 21.31
CA VAL A 287 -14.25 -4.84 22.29
C VAL A 287 -14.67 -3.55 22.96
N VAL A 288 -15.06 -3.65 24.23
CA VAL A 288 -15.63 -2.56 25.01
C VAL A 288 -14.60 -2.16 26.08
N PRO A 289 -13.92 -1.02 25.93
CA PRO A 289 -13.07 -0.48 26.98
C PRO A 289 -13.91 -0.20 28.23
N CYS A 290 -13.38 -0.48 29.42
CA CYS A 290 -14.10 -0.22 30.68
C CYS A 290 -14.17 1.28 31.01
N GLN A 291 -13.34 2.09 30.37
CA GLN A 291 -13.37 3.55 30.43
C GLN A 291 -13.90 4.08 29.09
N GLN A 292 -14.63 5.20 29.07
CA GLN A 292 -15.08 5.82 27.81
C GLN A 292 -13.89 6.46 27.09
N THR A 293 -13.11 5.63 26.41
CA THR A 293 -11.99 6.03 25.57
C THR A 293 -12.14 5.39 24.21
N ASP A 294 -11.89 6.15 23.14
CA ASP A 294 -11.84 5.61 21.77
C ASP A 294 -10.57 4.78 21.51
N LEU A 295 -9.63 4.78 22.48
CA LEU A 295 -8.34 4.11 22.42
C LEU A 295 -8.21 3.09 23.56
N LEU A 296 -7.72 1.90 23.23
CA LEU A 296 -7.29 0.88 24.19
C LEU A 296 -5.81 1.08 24.49
N ALA A 297 -5.50 1.76 25.59
CA ALA A 297 -4.15 1.79 26.13
C ALA A 297 -3.86 0.50 26.92
N THR A 298 -2.57 0.15 27.08
CA THR A 298 -2.14 -1.10 27.72
C THR A 298 -2.65 -1.23 29.15
N ASP A 299 -2.81 -0.12 29.85
CA ASP A 299 -3.29 -0.03 31.22
C ASP A 299 -4.83 -0.02 31.34
N THR A 300 -5.55 0.10 30.22
CA THR A 300 -7.00 0.21 30.18
C THR A 300 -7.64 -1.19 30.16
N PRO A 301 -8.38 -1.61 31.21
CA PRO A 301 -9.12 -2.86 31.17
C PRO A 301 -10.22 -2.81 30.11
N PHE A 302 -10.51 -3.94 29.49
CA PHE A 302 -11.56 -4.03 28.47
C PHE A 302 -12.26 -5.39 28.50
N THR A 303 -13.45 -5.44 27.92
CA THR A 303 -14.24 -6.66 27.79
C THR A 303 -14.45 -6.97 26.32
N VAL A 304 -14.21 -8.22 25.94
CA VAL A 304 -14.65 -8.76 24.64
C VAL A 304 -16.02 -9.37 24.83
N GLU A 305 -17.03 -8.80 24.17
CA GLU A 305 -18.40 -9.32 24.10
C GLU A 305 -18.59 -10.11 22.81
N ILE A 306 -19.12 -11.31 22.94
CA ILE A 306 -19.35 -12.25 21.83
C ILE A 306 -20.83 -12.61 21.85
N ASP A 307 -21.58 -12.08 20.89
CA ASP A 307 -23.00 -12.34 20.71
C ASP A 307 -23.20 -13.48 19.69
N PHE A 308 -23.98 -14.49 20.04
CA PHE A 308 -24.30 -15.60 19.15
C PHE A 308 -25.70 -16.16 19.40
N GLU A 309 -26.27 -16.78 18.37
CA GLU A 309 -27.56 -17.45 18.42
C GLU A 309 -27.38 -18.96 18.25
N ARG A 310 -27.95 -19.73 19.18
CA ARG A 310 -28.03 -21.19 19.16
C ARG A 310 -29.42 -21.60 18.68
N PHE A 311 -29.49 -22.35 17.59
CA PHE A 311 -30.74 -22.80 16.98
C PHE A 311 -31.16 -24.21 17.42
N GLU A 312 -30.20 -25.07 17.76
CA GLU A 312 -30.45 -26.47 18.15
C GLU A 312 -29.73 -26.84 19.45
N ASN A 313 -30.33 -27.75 20.23
CA ASN A 313 -29.63 -28.34 21.37
C ASN A 313 -28.68 -29.44 20.85
N SER A 314 -27.38 -29.14 20.82
CA SER A 314 -26.35 -29.91 20.10
C SER A 314 -25.28 -30.51 21.01
N GLY A 315 -25.52 -30.56 22.33
CA GLY A 315 -24.51 -30.89 23.34
C GLY A 315 -23.96 -29.65 24.07
N SER A 316 -22.92 -29.84 24.87
CA SER A 316 -22.36 -28.76 25.68
C SER A 316 -21.55 -27.79 24.81
N LEU A 317 -21.83 -26.50 24.94
CA LEU A 317 -21.22 -25.42 24.17
C LEU A 317 -20.14 -24.72 24.99
N ASN A 318 -18.97 -24.50 24.42
CA ASN A 318 -17.96 -23.60 24.96
C ASN A 318 -17.45 -22.61 23.90
N VAL A 319 -17.05 -21.43 24.37
CA VAL A 319 -16.51 -20.35 23.56
C VAL A 319 -15.01 -20.26 23.83
N SER A 320 -14.19 -20.46 22.81
CA SER A 320 -12.74 -20.27 22.88
C SER A 320 -12.33 -18.99 22.16
N ALA A 321 -11.58 -18.15 22.85
CA ALA A 321 -11.01 -16.90 22.36
C ALA A 321 -9.48 -16.98 22.41
N MET A 322 -8.85 -17.02 21.23
CA MET A 322 -7.40 -17.12 21.07
C MET A 322 -6.85 -15.80 20.54
N PHE A 323 -5.88 -15.23 21.26
CA PHE A 323 -5.21 -13.99 20.88
C PHE A 323 -3.84 -14.31 20.30
N TYR A 324 -3.60 -13.86 19.07
CA TYR A 324 -2.32 -14.02 18.38
C TYR A 324 -1.65 -12.65 18.21
N THR A 325 -0.33 -12.60 18.33
CA THR A 325 0.45 -11.43 17.92
C THR A 325 0.43 -11.28 16.39
N SER A 326 0.89 -10.13 15.88
CA SER A 326 1.05 -9.90 14.44
C SER A 326 1.90 -10.97 13.74
N ASP A 327 2.87 -11.53 14.47
CA ASP A 327 3.82 -12.54 13.98
C ASP A 327 3.25 -13.97 14.04
N GLY A 328 1.97 -14.12 14.44
CA GLY A 328 1.28 -15.41 14.47
C GLY A 328 1.58 -16.27 15.70
N VAL A 329 2.24 -15.72 16.72
CA VAL A 329 2.45 -16.41 18.00
C VAL A 329 1.18 -16.30 18.85
N CYS A 330 0.72 -17.42 19.41
CA CYS A 330 -0.40 -17.41 20.35
C CYS A 330 0.05 -16.75 21.66
N ALA A 331 -0.50 -15.58 21.98
CA ALA A 331 -0.23 -14.87 23.22
C ALA A 331 -0.92 -15.57 24.40
N PHE A 332 -2.23 -15.82 24.26
CA PHE A 332 -3.00 -16.62 25.21
C PHE A 332 -4.29 -17.15 24.58
N ASN A 333 -4.90 -18.13 25.24
CA ASN A 333 -6.22 -18.67 24.93
C ASN A 333 -7.09 -18.64 26.19
N ALA A 334 -8.34 -18.21 26.05
CA ALA A 334 -9.36 -18.28 27.08
C ALA A 334 -10.53 -19.14 26.58
N ILE A 335 -11.02 -20.05 27.42
CA ILE A 335 -12.12 -20.96 27.09
C ILE A 335 -13.20 -20.78 28.15
N SER A 336 -14.45 -20.57 27.75
CA SER A 336 -15.58 -20.54 28.67
C SER A 336 -15.83 -21.93 29.25
N PRO A 337 -16.43 -22.04 30.44
CA PRO A 337 -17.03 -23.30 30.88
C PRO A 337 -17.99 -23.84 29.81
N SER A 338 -18.09 -25.16 29.72
CA SER A 338 -19.08 -25.82 28.88
C SER A 338 -20.49 -25.56 29.42
N ASP A 339 -21.41 -25.27 28.51
CA ASP A 339 -22.78 -24.83 28.83
C ASP A 339 -23.82 -25.62 28.01
N ASP A 340 -24.79 -26.21 28.70
CA ASP A 340 -25.91 -26.96 28.12
C ASP A 340 -27.16 -26.10 27.85
N SER A 341 -26.98 -24.76 27.84
CA SER A 341 -28.06 -23.80 27.61
C SER A 341 -28.92 -24.12 26.37
N PRO A 342 -30.25 -23.96 26.45
CA PRO A 342 -31.18 -24.30 25.36
C PRO A 342 -30.99 -23.41 24.11
N PRO A 343 -31.69 -23.67 22.99
CA PRO A 343 -31.72 -22.72 21.87
C PRO A 343 -32.14 -21.31 22.31
N GLY A 344 -31.44 -20.30 21.81
CA GLY A 344 -31.60 -18.90 22.22
C GLY A 344 -30.42 -18.02 21.82
N ARG A 345 -30.52 -16.72 22.15
CA ARG A 345 -29.43 -15.75 21.97
C ARG A 345 -28.64 -15.58 23.26
N TYR A 346 -27.32 -15.56 23.11
CA TYR A 346 -26.38 -15.52 24.23
C TYR A 346 -25.29 -14.49 23.98
N THR A 347 -24.81 -13.90 25.08
CA THR A 347 -23.65 -13.03 25.09
C THR A 347 -22.62 -13.59 26.06
N THR A 348 -21.45 -13.97 25.55
CA THR A 348 -20.30 -14.34 26.38
C THR A 348 -19.37 -13.15 26.53
N ARG A 349 -18.91 -12.89 27.75
CA ARG A 349 -18.00 -11.78 28.07
C ARG A 349 -16.66 -12.30 28.57
N LEU A 350 -15.59 -11.92 27.90
CA LEU A 350 -14.22 -12.15 28.34
C LEU A 350 -13.63 -10.84 28.85
N HIS A 351 -13.37 -10.77 30.16
CA HIS A 351 -12.77 -9.59 30.78
C HIS A 351 -11.24 -9.69 30.74
N ILE A 352 -10.59 -8.67 30.18
CA ILE A 352 -9.13 -8.55 30.12
C ILE A 352 -8.69 -7.41 31.07
N PRO A 353 -7.91 -7.73 32.12
CA PRO A 353 -7.38 -6.71 33.02
C PRO A 353 -6.43 -5.73 32.32
N GLY A 354 -6.34 -4.51 32.83
CA GLY A 354 -5.29 -3.58 32.44
C GLY A 354 -3.91 -4.14 32.77
N ASN A 355 -2.90 -3.78 31.96
CA ASN A 355 -1.52 -4.27 32.02
C ASN A 355 -1.37 -5.80 31.84
N PHE A 356 -2.40 -6.50 31.36
CA PHE A 356 -2.32 -7.93 31.09
C PHE A 356 -1.63 -8.25 29.76
N MET A 357 -1.86 -7.41 28.75
CA MET A 357 -1.29 -7.56 27.41
C MET A 357 -0.10 -6.62 27.24
N ASN A 358 0.86 -7.01 26.40
CA ASN A 358 1.93 -6.10 26.00
C ASN A 358 1.41 -5.08 24.98
N ASP A 359 2.15 -3.99 24.79
CA ASP A 359 1.90 -3.09 23.67
C ASP A 359 2.07 -3.83 22.33
N GLY A 360 1.12 -3.65 21.41
CA GLY A 360 1.16 -4.28 20.09
C GLY A 360 -0.20 -4.54 19.45
N VAL A 361 -0.16 -5.15 18.26
CA VAL A 361 -1.35 -5.52 17.49
C VAL A 361 -1.67 -6.99 17.72
N TYR A 362 -2.91 -7.25 18.13
CA TYR A 362 -3.41 -8.60 18.38
C TYR A 362 -4.53 -8.98 17.41
N ARG A 363 -4.52 -10.24 16.98
CA ARG A 363 -5.57 -10.87 16.20
C ARG A 363 -6.36 -11.82 17.09
N LEU A 364 -7.64 -11.55 17.28
CA LEU A 364 -8.58 -12.44 17.94
C LEU A 364 -9.09 -13.51 16.95
N ARG A 365 -8.95 -14.79 17.33
CA ARG A 365 -9.64 -15.92 16.69
C ARG A 365 -10.66 -16.49 17.67
N LEU A 366 -11.89 -16.64 17.22
CA LEU A 366 -12.96 -17.25 17.99
C LEU A 366 -13.31 -18.63 17.44
N ALA A 367 -13.61 -19.55 18.36
CA ALA A 367 -14.22 -20.83 18.06
C ALA A 367 -15.40 -21.06 19.01
N LEU A 368 -16.56 -21.36 18.44
CA LEU A 368 -17.72 -21.88 19.17
C LEU A 368 -17.69 -23.39 19.00
N VAL A 369 -17.43 -24.12 20.07
CA VAL A 369 -17.25 -25.57 20.04
C VAL A 369 -18.43 -26.22 20.74
N CYS A 370 -19.10 -27.14 20.04
CA CYS A 370 -20.12 -28.00 20.63
C CYS A 370 -19.50 -29.39 20.78
N ASP A 371 -19.36 -29.86 22.01
CA ASP A 371 -18.99 -31.24 22.24
C ASP A 371 -20.15 -32.12 21.80
N LEU A 372 -19.93 -32.90 20.75
CA LEU A 372 -20.82 -33.99 20.40
C LEU A 372 -20.69 -35.01 21.54
N GLN A 373 -21.77 -35.24 22.30
CA GLN A 373 -21.82 -36.41 23.16
C GLN A 373 -21.51 -37.64 22.27
N PRO A 374 -20.61 -38.53 22.72
CA PRO A 374 -20.16 -39.68 21.92
C PRO A 374 -21.31 -40.62 21.53
#